data_AF-A0A529NYU3-F1
#
_entry.id   AF-A0A529NYU3-F1
#
_cell.length_a   1.000
_cell.length_b   1.000
_cell.length_c   1.000
_cell.angle_alpha   90.00
_cell.angle_beta   90.00
_cell.angle_gamma   90.00
#
_symmetry.space_group_name_H-M   'P 1'
#
loop_
_entity.id
_entity.type
_entity.pdbx_description
1 polymer ?
#
loop_
_entity_poly.entity_id
_entity_poly.type
_entity_poly.pdbx_seq_one_letter_code
_entity_poly.pdbx_strand_id
1 'polypeptide(L)' 'MEVAQHIAVVDDHRDIRDLVGKYLTQQGYRVSVADSTAALKRLLDR' A
#
# COMPACT_ATOMS: atom_id res chain seq x y z
N MET A 1 -7.56 18.33 11.13
CA MET A 1 -6.44 17.48 10.68
C MET A 1 -6.91 16.78 9.44
N GLU A 2 -6.32 17.06 8.28
CA GLU A 2 -6.65 16.34 7.06
C GLU A 2 -6.15 14.90 7.21
N VAL A 3 -7.06 13.92 7.11
CA VAL A 3 -6.67 12.51 7.18
C VAL A 3 -6.05 12.17 5.83
N ALA A 4 -4.73 12.05 5.78
CA ALA A 4 -4.04 11.60 4.57
C ALA A 4 -4.68 10.29 4.09
N GLN A 5 -5.16 10.30 2.82
CA GLN A 5 -5.79 9.13 2.21
C GLN A 5 -4.83 7.95 2.27
N HIS A 6 -5.37 6.79 2.67
CA HIS A 6 -4.60 5.56 2.79
C HIS A 6 -4.83 4.70 1.56
N ILE A 7 -3.76 4.40 0.84
CA ILE A 7 -3.78 3.57 -0.36
C ILE A 7 -3.16 2.21 -0.05
N ALA A 8 -3.84 1.13 -0.45
CA ALA A 8 -3.28 -0.21 -0.42
C ALA A 8 -2.80 -0.61 -1.82
N VAL A 9 -1.53 -0.97 -1.96
CA VAL A 9 -0.93 -1.45 -3.21
C VAL A 9 -0.82 -2.97 -3.12
N VAL A 10 -1.50 -3.68 -4.02
CA VAL A 10 -1.53 -5.15 -4.07
C VAL A 10 -0.98 -5.62 -5.40
N ASP A 11 0.15 -6.32 -5.37
CA ASP A 11 0.84 -6.81 -6.55
C ASP A 11 1.70 -8.02 -6.15
N ASP A 12 1.75 -9.06 -6.97
CA ASP A 12 2.55 -10.27 -6.73
C ASP A 12 4.04 -10.07 -7.03
N HIS A 13 4.39 -9.07 -7.84
CA HIS A 13 5.76 -8.70 -8.18
C HIS A 13 6.33 -7.68 -7.20
N ARG A 14 7.45 -8.04 -6.56
CA ARG A 14 8.08 -7.22 -5.50
C ARG A 14 8.56 -5.85 -6.00
N ASP A 15 9.27 -5.81 -7.12
CA ASP A 15 9.94 -4.58 -7.56
C ASP A 15 8.95 -3.48 -7.91
N ILE A 16 7.86 -3.83 -8.59
CA ILE A 16 6.78 -2.91 -8.95
C ILE A 16 6.06 -2.43 -7.68
N ARG A 17 5.69 -3.36 -6.78
CA ARG A 17 5.02 -3.03 -5.52
C ARG A 17 5.81 -2.03 -4.68
N ASP A 18 7.12 -2.26 -4.55
CA ASP A 18 8.00 -1.41 -3.78
C ASP A 18 8.22 -0.04 -4.46
N LEU A 19 8.33 -0.01 -5.79
CA LEU A 19 8.43 1.22 -6.57
C LEU A 19 7.18 2.11 -6.38
N VAL A 20 5.99 1.53 -6.59
CA VAL A 20 4.72 2.25 -6.45
C VAL A 20 4.52 2.69 -4.99
N GLY A 21 4.85 1.83 -4.02
CA GLY A 21 4.75 2.15 -2.60
C GLY A 21 5.63 3.35 -2.20
N LYS A 22 6.89 3.38 -2.66
CA LYS A 22 7.80 4.51 -2.45
C LYS A 22 7.29 5.79 -3.09
N TYR A 23 6.84 5.71 -4.35
CA TYR A 23 6.32 6.86 -5.08
C TYR A 23 5.12 7.51 -4.36
N LEU A 24 4.11 6.71 -3.98
CA LEU A 24 2.92 7.21 -3.29
C LEU A 24 3.25 7.78 -1.90
N THR A 25 4.19 7.17 -1.19
CA THR A 25 4.67 7.70 0.10
C THR A 25 5.34 9.06 -0.08
N GLN A 26 6.15 9.25 -1.13
CA GLN A 26 6.76 10.54 -1.46
C GLN A 26 5.73 11.62 -1.83
N GLN A 27 4.57 11.23 -2.38
CA GLN A 27 3.46 12.15 -2.65
C GLN A 27 2.63 12.51 -1.41
N GLY A 28 2.98 11.99 -0.22
CA GLY A 28 2.32 12.33 1.05
C GLY A 28 1.14 11.43 1.41
N TYR A 29 0.92 10.32 0.69
CA TYR A 29 -0.10 9.34 1.05
C TYR A 29 0.39 8.41 2.15
N ARG A 30 -0.56 7.88 2.94
CA ARG A 30 -0.29 6.69 3.74
C ARG A 30 -0.42 5.49 2.82
N VAL A 31 0.55 4.57 2.89
CA VAL A 31 0.59 3.42 1.98
C VAL A 31 0.79 2.13 2.75
N SER A 32 -0.01 1.11 2.43
CA SER A 32 0.26 -0.27 2.81
C SER A 32 0.51 -1.10 1.56
N VAL A 33 1.48 -2.01 1.62
CA VAL A 33 1.80 -2.94 0.53
C VAL A 33 1.37 -4.36 0.92
N ALA A 34 0.84 -5.09 -0.05
CA ALA A 34 0.48 -6.50 0.09
C ALA A 34 0.95 -7.28 -1.14
N ASP A 35 1.49 -8.47 -0.94
CA ASP A 35 1.93 -9.37 -2.00
C ASP A 35 0.80 -10.21 -2.61
N SER A 36 -0.39 -10.16 -2.00
CA SER A 36 -1.50 -11.03 -2.31
C SER A 36 -2.80 -10.48 -1.71
N THR A 37 -3.93 -10.94 -2.25
CA THR A 37 -5.26 -10.64 -1.69
C THR A 37 -5.40 -11.14 -0.25
N ALA A 38 -4.72 -12.24 0.11
CA ALA A 38 -4.71 -12.76 1.48
C ALA A 38 -3.99 -11.80 2.44
N ALA A 39 -2.85 -11.24 2.03
CA ALA A 39 -2.15 -10.22 2.80
C ALA A 39 -2.97 -8.93 2.91
N LEU A 40 -3.68 -8.52 1.85
CA LEU A 40 -4.60 -7.38 1.91
C LEU A 40 -5.72 -7.59 2.93
N LYS A 41 -6.37 -8.75 2.96
CA LYS A 41 -7.44 -9.02 3.93
C LYS A 41 -6.97 -8.84 5.38
N ARG A 42 -5.78 -9.34 5.71
CA ARG A 42 -5.17 -9.15 7.05
C ARG A 42 -4.92 -7.68 7.40
N LEU A 43 -4.73 -6.81 6.42
CA LEU A 43 -4.58 -5.37 6.64
C LEU A 43 -5.91 -4.67 6.89
N LEU A 44 -7.01 -5.18 6.32
CA LEU A 44 -8.36 -4.63 6.48
C LEU A 44 -9.04 -5.09 7.77
N ASP A 45 -8.70 -6.29 8.26
CA ASP A 45 -9.27 -6.87 9.47
C ASP A 45 -8.65 -6.31 10.77
N ARG A 46 -7.81 -5.26 10.68
CA ARG A 46 -7.07 -4.65 11.79
C ARG A 46 -7.55 -3.24 12.09
#